data_AF-A0A0C2DYJ6-F1
#
_entry.id   AF-A0A0C2DYJ6-F1
#
_cell.length_a   1.000
_cell.length_b   1.000
_cell.length_c   1.000
_cell.angle_alpha   90.00
_cell.angle_beta   90.00
_cell.angle_gamma   90.00
#
_symmetry.space_group_name_H-M   'P 1'
#
loop_
_entity.id
_entity.type
_entity.pdbx_description
1 polymer ?
#
loop_
_entity_poly.entity_id
_entity_poly.type
_entity_poly.pdbx_seq_one_letter_code
_entity_poly.pdbx_strand_id
1 'polypeptide(L)'
;MHLRRQCECGLFGRMAHLAILALKHPLARSKKVQDLLQLANVASISEMEWWGDGRKEDELRKKNSFHLTSYGLALAIDAHRRRCHEYAEAVEEAKGKRYEHSAVFSWKIQLDVGECLTTALAMLDRIELPGSAKNWSTLAKKFLSIPLVTSFIVVLPDRMPDSRAMRQTLIGLERHLQCGGALAFFPSPYEDSNEAEWKKMGEVCSEFVNYLTGPTRNFEAIVRDHYSDVLEKAPYTHPALCLGADPRFKRSPFMGRQILLFLEKLRLTVDDLIKLCPFDFSS
;
A
#
# COMPACT_ATOMS: atom_id res chain seq x y z
N MET A 1 -20.81 -0.04 15.40
CA MET A 1 -20.19 -0.79 14.27
C MET A 1 -20.62 -2.26 14.38
N HIS A 2 -21.31 -2.83 13.39
CA HIS A 2 -21.82 -4.22 13.45
C HIS A 2 -21.21 -5.09 12.36
N LEU A 3 -20.55 -6.19 12.74
CA LEU A 3 -19.81 -7.06 11.81
C LEU A 3 -20.70 -7.82 10.81
N ARG A 4 -21.98 -7.97 11.12
CA ARG A 4 -22.97 -8.61 10.24
C ARG A 4 -23.86 -7.63 9.47
N ARG A 5 -23.62 -6.32 9.59
CA ARG A 5 -24.36 -5.35 8.81
C ARG A 5 -24.07 -5.59 7.33
N GLN A 6 -25.11 -5.88 6.57
CA GLN A 6 -25.01 -5.93 5.12
C GLN A 6 -24.86 -4.50 4.61
N CYS A 7 -23.80 -4.25 3.82
CA CYS A 7 -23.53 -2.97 3.21
C CYS A 7 -23.68 -3.08 1.70
N GLU A 8 -24.31 -2.08 1.09
CA GLU A 8 -24.58 -2.05 -0.36
C GLU A 8 -23.43 -1.43 -1.18
N CYS A 9 -22.26 -1.23 -0.57
CA CYS A 9 -21.08 -0.64 -1.21
C CYS A 9 -20.43 -1.51 -2.31
N GLY A 10 -21.06 -2.64 -2.68
CA GLY A 10 -20.57 -3.55 -3.72
C GLY A 10 -19.35 -4.41 -3.33
N LEU A 11 -18.83 -4.27 -2.10
CA LEU A 11 -17.75 -5.12 -1.56
C LEU A 11 -18.25 -6.54 -1.29
N PHE A 12 -19.44 -6.66 -0.71
CA PHE A 12 -20.02 -7.93 -0.29
C PHE A 12 -20.83 -8.59 -1.42
N GLY A 13 -21.05 -9.89 -1.30
CA GLY A 13 -21.60 -10.71 -2.39
C GLY A 13 -20.59 -10.99 -3.50
N ARG A 14 -19.29 -10.75 -3.27
CA ARG A 14 -18.18 -11.01 -4.21
C ARG A 14 -17.07 -11.86 -3.57
N MET A 15 -16.06 -12.21 -4.36
CA MET A 15 -14.90 -12.99 -3.90
C MET A 15 -13.99 -12.16 -2.98
N ALA A 16 -13.47 -12.78 -1.92
CA ALA A 16 -12.71 -12.11 -0.87
C ALA A 16 -11.43 -11.43 -1.38
N HIS A 17 -10.78 -11.96 -2.42
CA HIS A 17 -9.59 -11.31 -2.99
C HIS A 17 -9.87 -9.94 -3.60
N LEU A 18 -11.11 -9.68 -4.04
CA LEU A 18 -11.49 -8.36 -4.52
C LEU A 18 -11.49 -7.34 -3.39
N ALA A 19 -11.75 -7.77 -2.15
CA ALA A 19 -11.64 -6.91 -0.98
C ALA A 19 -10.19 -6.82 -0.48
N ILE A 20 -9.51 -7.96 -0.34
CA ILE A 20 -8.16 -8.07 0.22
C ILE A 20 -7.25 -8.74 -0.81
N LEU A 21 -6.51 -7.91 -1.56
CA LEU A 21 -5.60 -8.38 -2.62
C LEU A 21 -4.43 -9.22 -2.09
N ALA A 22 -4.03 -9.00 -0.84
CA ALA A 22 -2.88 -9.64 -0.22
C ALA A 22 -3.14 -11.09 0.23
N LEU A 23 -4.35 -11.63 0.05
CA LEU A 23 -4.66 -13.02 0.43
C LEU A 23 -3.77 -13.99 -0.35
N LYS A 24 -2.92 -14.73 0.36
CA LYS A 24 -1.96 -15.67 -0.23
C LYS A 24 -2.62 -16.99 -0.62
N HIS A 25 -3.59 -17.46 0.16
CA HIS A 25 -4.17 -18.80 -0.01
C HIS A 25 -5.22 -18.84 -1.15
N PRO A 26 -5.09 -19.72 -2.18
CA PRO A 26 -6.00 -19.75 -3.33
C PRO A 26 -7.49 -19.90 -2.95
N LEU A 27 -7.80 -20.79 -2.01
CA LEU A 27 -9.18 -20.99 -1.56
C LEU A 27 -9.74 -19.80 -0.76
N ALA A 28 -8.88 -19.04 -0.07
CA ALA A 28 -9.29 -17.82 0.61
C ALA A 28 -9.66 -16.77 -0.44
N ARG A 29 -8.86 -16.66 -1.50
CA ARG A 29 -9.11 -15.74 -2.62
C ARG A 29 -10.44 -16.03 -3.32
N SER A 30 -10.78 -17.32 -3.52
CA SER A 30 -12.00 -17.74 -4.23
C SER A 30 -13.25 -17.83 -3.35
N LYS A 31 -13.18 -17.44 -2.06
CA LYS A 31 -14.33 -17.52 -1.16
C LYS A 31 -15.24 -16.30 -1.32
N LYS A 32 -16.52 -16.54 -1.59
CA LYS A 32 -17.55 -15.49 -1.64
C LYS A 32 -17.92 -15.07 -0.21
N VAL A 33 -17.93 -13.77 0.06
CA VAL A 33 -18.21 -13.21 1.40
C VAL A 33 -19.44 -12.31 1.37
N GLN A 34 -20.33 -12.46 2.34
CA GLN A 34 -21.61 -11.72 2.40
C GLN A 34 -21.62 -10.56 3.39
N ASP A 35 -20.69 -10.56 4.34
CA ASP A 35 -20.58 -9.53 5.36
C ASP A 35 -19.13 -9.39 5.82
N LEU A 36 -18.89 -8.38 6.66
CA LEU A 36 -17.56 -8.07 7.18
C LEU A 36 -17.02 -9.22 8.04
N LEU A 37 -17.89 -9.93 8.76
CA LEU A 37 -17.50 -11.05 9.61
C LEU A 37 -16.94 -12.21 8.78
N GLN A 38 -17.57 -12.54 7.66
CA GLN A 38 -17.08 -13.56 6.73
C GLN A 38 -15.76 -13.14 6.09
N LEU A 39 -15.63 -11.87 5.69
CA LEU A 39 -14.37 -11.36 5.16
C LEU A 39 -13.24 -11.41 6.20
N ALA A 40 -13.51 -11.02 7.44
CA ALA A 40 -12.57 -11.08 8.55
C ALA A 40 -12.17 -12.52 8.90
N ASN A 41 -13.10 -13.47 8.79
CA ASN A 41 -12.80 -14.89 8.97
C ASN A 41 -11.84 -15.39 7.89
N VAL A 42 -12.16 -15.13 6.62
CA VAL A 42 -11.29 -15.52 5.49
C VAL A 42 -9.89 -14.93 5.63
N ALA A 43 -9.79 -13.65 5.98
CA ALA A 43 -8.51 -12.99 6.25
C ALA A 43 -7.76 -13.65 7.42
N SER A 44 -8.46 -13.92 8.53
CA SER A 44 -7.85 -14.55 9.71
C SER A 44 -7.27 -15.93 9.41
N ILE A 45 -7.99 -16.76 8.65
CA ILE A 45 -7.49 -18.10 8.27
C ILE A 45 -6.31 -17.99 7.30
N SER A 46 -6.40 -17.09 6.30
CA SER A 46 -5.34 -16.89 5.31
C SER A 46 -4.01 -16.49 5.98
N GLU A 47 -4.09 -15.54 6.91
CA GLU A 47 -2.92 -14.98 7.59
C GLU A 47 -2.39 -15.85 8.74
N MET A 48 -2.97 -17.03 8.98
CA MET A 48 -2.53 -17.90 10.05
C MET A 48 -1.24 -18.66 9.68
N GLU A 49 -0.08 -18.10 10.03
CA GLU A 49 1.23 -18.62 9.61
C GLU A 49 1.52 -20.04 10.15
N TRP A 50 1.06 -20.37 11.35
CA TRP A 50 1.27 -21.69 11.94
C TRP A 50 0.27 -22.76 11.46
N TRP A 51 -0.62 -22.44 10.52
CA TRP A 51 -1.46 -23.43 9.85
C TRP A 51 -0.85 -23.82 8.51
N GLY A 52 -0.62 -25.12 8.31
CA GLY A 52 -0.35 -25.65 6.98
C GLY A 52 -1.57 -25.54 6.06
N ASP A 53 -1.33 -25.58 4.76
CA ASP A 53 -2.37 -25.37 3.73
C ASP A 53 -3.57 -26.31 3.89
N GLY A 54 -3.35 -27.58 4.24
CA GLY A 54 -4.44 -28.53 4.48
C GLY A 54 -5.41 -28.08 5.59
N ARG A 55 -4.88 -27.55 6.70
CA ARG A 55 -5.71 -27.03 7.81
C ARG A 55 -6.45 -25.76 7.40
N LYS A 56 -5.82 -24.88 6.62
CA LYS A 56 -6.46 -23.68 6.08
C LYS A 56 -7.60 -24.06 5.14
N GLU A 57 -7.39 -25.03 4.26
CA GLU A 57 -8.41 -25.54 3.36
C GLU A 57 -9.61 -26.12 4.12
N ASP A 58 -9.36 -27.00 5.09
CA ASP A 58 -10.42 -27.61 5.89
C ASP A 58 -11.29 -26.57 6.59
N GLU A 59 -10.66 -25.55 7.17
CA GLU A 59 -11.38 -24.48 7.85
C GLU A 59 -12.13 -23.57 6.85
N LEU A 60 -11.53 -23.27 5.70
CA LEU A 60 -12.18 -22.48 4.64
C LEU A 60 -13.37 -23.22 3.99
N ARG A 61 -13.40 -24.56 4.00
CA ARG A 61 -14.53 -25.35 3.48
C ARG A 61 -15.72 -25.43 4.46
N LYS A 62 -15.51 -25.21 5.76
CA LYS A 62 -16.59 -25.22 6.76
C LYS A 62 -17.58 -24.07 6.51
N LYS A 63 -18.86 -24.42 6.37
CA LYS A 63 -19.96 -23.44 6.20
C LYS A 63 -20.12 -22.52 7.42
N ASN A 64 -19.90 -23.04 8.62
CA ASN A 64 -20.03 -22.33 9.88
C ASN A 64 -18.67 -22.08 10.54
N SER A 65 -17.60 -21.94 9.73
CA SER A 65 -16.31 -21.54 10.28
C SER A 65 -16.43 -20.21 11.01
N PHE A 66 -15.82 -20.16 12.19
CA PHE A 66 -15.69 -18.94 12.96
C PHE A 66 -14.27 -18.88 13.52
N HIS A 67 -13.33 -18.43 12.68
CA HIS A 67 -11.98 -18.13 13.10
C HIS A 67 -11.75 -16.64 12.92
N LEU A 68 -11.46 -15.92 14.00
CA LEU A 68 -11.31 -14.48 13.97
C LEU A 68 -10.08 -14.08 14.77
N THR A 69 -9.24 -13.26 14.15
CA THR A 69 -8.06 -12.65 14.77
C THR A 69 -8.19 -11.13 14.67
N SER A 70 -7.58 -10.41 15.61
CA SER A 70 -7.55 -8.94 15.55
C SER A 70 -6.92 -8.44 14.24
N TYR A 71 -5.88 -9.12 13.73
CA TYR A 71 -5.23 -8.76 12.47
C TYR A 71 -6.12 -9.01 11.24
N GLY A 72 -6.71 -10.20 11.11
CA GLY A 72 -7.61 -10.50 10.00
C GLY A 72 -8.86 -9.60 9.99
N LEU A 73 -9.37 -9.25 11.19
CA LEU A 73 -10.44 -8.27 11.32
C LEU A 73 -9.99 -6.87 10.90
N ALA A 74 -8.77 -6.46 11.26
CA ALA A 74 -8.23 -5.17 10.86
C ALA A 74 -8.06 -5.07 9.33
N LEU A 75 -7.60 -6.14 8.66
CA LEU A 75 -7.53 -6.20 7.19
C LEU A 75 -8.91 -6.06 6.53
N ALA A 76 -9.93 -6.72 7.09
CA ALA A 76 -11.29 -6.62 6.58
C ALA A 76 -11.89 -5.22 6.78
N ILE A 77 -11.68 -4.61 7.95
CA ILE A 77 -12.13 -3.23 8.23
C ILE A 77 -11.42 -2.25 7.29
N ASP A 78 -10.11 -2.40 7.09
CA ASP A 78 -9.33 -1.54 6.20
C ASP A 78 -9.78 -1.67 4.74
N ALA A 79 -10.05 -2.89 4.27
CA ALA A 79 -10.60 -3.13 2.94
C ALA A 79 -11.98 -2.46 2.76
N HIS A 80 -12.85 -2.54 3.78
CA HIS A 80 -14.20 -1.99 3.69
C HIS A 80 -14.22 -0.45 3.75
N ARG A 81 -13.49 0.17 4.68
CA ARG A 81 -13.47 1.65 4.83
C ARG A 81 -12.92 2.35 3.58
N ARG A 82 -12.02 1.70 2.83
CA ARG A 82 -11.48 2.26 1.58
C ARG A 82 -12.51 2.31 0.45
N ARG A 83 -13.59 1.53 0.54
CA ARG A 83 -14.63 1.44 -0.51
C ARG A 83 -15.95 2.08 -0.11
N CYS A 84 -16.22 2.24 1.19
CA CYS A 84 -17.48 2.77 1.69
C CYS A 84 -17.24 3.98 2.59
N HIS A 85 -17.68 5.16 2.14
CA HIS A 85 -17.50 6.41 2.88
C HIS A 85 -18.25 6.41 4.21
N GLU A 86 -19.52 6.00 4.22
CA GLU A 86 -20.32 5.90 5.46
C GLU A 86 -19.66 4.96 6.49
N TYR A 87 -19.11 3.85 6.01
CA TYR A 87 -18.39 2.92 6.88
C TYR A 87 -17.08 3.50 7.37
N ALA A 88 -16.37 4.28 6.54
CA ALA A 88 -15.15 4.98 6.96
C ALA A 88 -15.43 5.97 8.09
N GLU A 89 -16.50 6.77 7.99
CA GLU A 89 -16.92 7.68 9.06
C GLU A 89 -17.26 6.92 10.34
N ALA A 90 -18.02 5.83 10.22
CA ALA A 90 -18.34 4.96 11.36
C ALA A 90 -17.09 4.33 11.99
N VAL A 91 -16.03 4.06 11.22
CA VAL A 91 -14.75 3.55 11.72
C VAL A 91 -13.97 4.65 12.45
N GLU A 92 -13.94 5.89 11.94
CA GLU A 92 -13.28 7.00 12.63
C GLU A 92 -14.02 7.35 13.93
N GLU A 93 -15.35 7.34 13.94
CA GLU A 93 -16.16 7.52 15.15
C GLU A 93 -15.97 6.37 16.16
N ALA A 94 -15.56 5.19 15.68
CA ALA A 94 -15.32 4.01 16.49
C ALA A 94 -13.93 3.98 17.13
N LYS A 95 -12.96 4.74 16.61
CA LYS A 95 -11.60 4.75 17.16
C LYS A 95 -11.59 5.27 18.60
N GLY A 96 -10.79 4.63 19.45
CA GLY A 96 -10.66 4.99 20.87
C GLY A 96 -11.84 4.58 21.75
N LYS A 97 -12.92 4.04 21.19
CA LYS A 97 -14.04 3.48 21.97
C LYS A 97 -13.77 2.01 22.28
N ARG A 98 -13.97 1.62 23.55
CA ARG A 98 -14.00 0.21 23.94
C ARG A 98 -15.36 -0.35 23.57
N TYR A 99 -15.38 -1.42 22.77
CA TYR A 99 -16.61 -2.11 22.42
C TYR A 99 -16.82 -3.27 23.38
N GLU A 100 -17.83 -3.16 24.25
CA GLU A 100 -18.41 -4.32 24.91
C GLU A 100 -19.47 -4.89 23.97
N HIS A 101 -19.16 -6.01 23.32
CA HIS A 101 -20.13 -6.60 22.41
C HIS A 101 -21.10 -7.48 23.22
N SER A 102 -22.40 -7.17 23.20
CA SER A 102 -23.40 -8.14 23.67
C SER A 102 -23.33 -9.39 22.79
N ALA A 103 -23.59 -10.56 23.37
CA ALA A 103 -23.44 -11.85 22.71
C ALA A 103 -24.17 -11.89 21.35
N VAL A 104 -23.42 -11.73 20.26
CA VAL A 104 -23.92 -11.83 18.86
C VAL A 104 -24.40 -13.25 18.55
N PHE A 105 -24.10 -14.19 19.44
CA PHE A 105 -24.34 -15.61 19.27
C PHE A 105 -25.02 -16.15 20.51
N SER A 106 -25.98 -17.06 20.32
CA SER A 106 -26.68 -17.77 21.40
C SER A 106 -25.81 -18.80 22.13
N TRP A 107 -24.53 -18.95 21.76
CA TRP A 107 -23.57 -19.88 22.36
C TRP A 107 -22.33 -19.16 22.92
N LYS A 108 -21.67 -19.80 23.88
CA LYS A 108 -20.50 -19.27 24.59
C LYS A 108 -19.27 -19.33 23.66
N ILE A 109 -18.90 -18.21 23.03
CA ILE A 109 -17.66 -18.09 22.26
C ILE A 109 -16.52 -17.74 23.22
N GLN A 110 -15.38 -18.44 23.13
CA GLN A 110 -14.16 -18.16 23.90
C GLN A 110 -13.40 -16.90 23.42
N LEU A 111 -13.93 -16.17 22.45
CA LEU A 111 -13.28 -15.05 21.79
C LEU A 111 -14.06 -13.77 22.10
N ASP A 112 -13.41 -12.83 22.79
CA ASP A 112 -13.97 -11.50 23.01
C ASP A 112 -13.93 -10.70 21.71
N VAL A 113 -15.04 -10.72 20.98
CA VAL A 113 -15.20 -9.99 19.72
C VAL A 113 -15.02 -8.48 19.93
N GLY A 114 -15.38 -7.96 21.11
CA GLY A 114 -15.20 -6.57 21.50
C GLY A 114 -13.73 -6.19 21.63
N GLU A 115 -12.93 -7.04 22.28
CA GLU A 115 -11.48 -6.91 22.38
C GLU A 115 -10.79 -7.05 21.01
N CYS A 116 -11.19 -8.03 20.21
CA CYS A 116 -10.69 -8.19 18.84
C CYS A 116 -10.97 -6.95 17.99
N LEU A 117 -12.18 -6.39 18.11
CA LEU A 117 -12.57 -5.18 17.37
C LEU A 117 -11.78 -3.95 17.84
N THR A 118 -11.65 -3.76 19.15
CA THR A 118 -10.89 -2.67 19.75
C THR A 118 -9.42 -2.72 19.30
N THR A 119 -8.82 -3.92 19.35
CA THR A 119 -7.45 -4.16 18.88
C THR A 119 -7.34 -3.92 17.37
N ALA A 120 -8.29 -4.42 16.58
CA ALA A 120 -8.29 -4.25 15.13
C ALA A 120 -8.35 -2.77 14.71
N LEU A 121 -9.19 -1.96 15.39
CA LEU A 121 -9.29 -0.53 15.15
C LEU A 121 -7.97 0.20 15.48
N ALA A 122 -7.31 -0.16 16.59
CA ALA A 122 -5.99 0.37 16.94
C ALA A 122 -4.88 -0.06 15.95
N MET A 123 -5.06 -1.20 15.28
CA MET A 123 -4.14 -1.69 14.25
C MET A 123 -4.31 -0.98 12.91
N LEU A 124 -5.43 -0.29 12.63
CA LEU A 124 -5.66 0.35 11.32
C LEU A 124 -4.59 1.39 10.95
N ASP A 125 -4.00 2.06 11.93
CA ASP A 125 -2.90 3.00 11.71
C ASP A 125 -1.57 2.26 11.41
N ARG A 126 -1.47 1.00 11.83
CA ARG A 126 -0.29 0.13 11.74
C ARG A 126 -0.33 -0.91 10.63
N ILE A 127 -1.49 -1.18 10.02
CA ILE A 127 -1.57 -2.07 8.84
C ILE A 127 -0.80 -1.41 7.70
N GLU A 128 0.32 -2.01 7.36
CA GLU A 128 1.14 -1.67 6.21
C GLU A 128 0.81 -2.64 5.08
N LEU A 129 0.44 -2.11 3.91
CA LEU A 129 0.41 -2.93 2.70
C LEU A 129 1.85 -3.41 2.39
N PRO A 130 2.04 -4.64 1.90
CA PRO A 130 3.30 -5.04 1.27
C PRO A 130 3.63 -4.02 0.16
N GLY A 131 4.80 -3.39 0.24
CA GLY A 131 5.26 -2.40 -0.73
C GLY A 131 4.86 -0.92 -0.49
N SER A 132 4.00 -0.61 0.49
CA SER A 132 3.70 0.79 0.83
C SER A 132 4.47 1.21 2.09
N ALA A 133 5.36 2.20 1.95
CA ALA A 133 5.91 2.91 3.10
C ALA A 133 5.06 4.16 3.35
N LYS A 134 4.34 4.21 4.48
CA LYS A 134 3.48 5.36 4.84
C LYS A 134 4.29 6.65 5.09
N ASN A 135 5.58 6.50 5.42
CA ASN A 135 6.52 7.58 5.56
C ASN A 135 7.96 7.07 5.35
N TRP A 136 8.88 8.01 5.18
CA TRP A 136 10.30 7.75 4.91
C TRP A 136 11.02 7.00 6.04
N SER A 137 10.59 7.18 7.30
CA SER A 137 11.17 6.45 8.42
C SER A 137 10.85 4.96 8.34
N THR A 138 9.63 4.62 7.93
CA THR A 138 9.22 3.24 7.66
C THR A 138 9.95 2.68 6.44
N LEU A 139 10.12 3.48 5.36
CA LEU A 139 10.86 3.06 4.17
C LEU A 139 12.31 2.69 4.51
N ALA A 140 12.99 3.56 5.26
CA ALA A 140 14.36 3.32 5.70
C ALA A 140 14.49 2.02 6.53
N LYS A 141 13.56 1.78 7.47
CA LYS A 141 13.54 0.52 8.23
C LYS A 141 13.32 -0.68 7.33
N LYS A 142 12.46 -0.57 6.31
CA LYS A 142 12.23 -1.64 5.33
C LYS A 142 13.48 -1.98 4.55
N PHE A 143 14.20 -1.00 4.02
CA PHE A 143 15.49 -1.24 3.34
C PHE A 143 16.50 -1.96 4.25
N LEU A 144 16.48 -1.69 5.56
CA LEU A 144 17.33 -2.42 6.49
C LEU A 144 16.89 -3.87 6.72
N SER A 145 15.60 -4.18 6.61
CA SER A 145 15.03 -5.50 6.92
C SER A 145 14.88 -6.45 5.71
N ILE A 146 14.83 -5.93 4.49
CA ILE A 146 14.62 -6.78 3.30
C ILE A 146 15.95 -7.37 2.77
N PRO A 147 15.90 -8.52 2.07
CA PRO A 147 17.05 -9.03 1.32
C PRO A 147 17.57 -8.00 0.31
N LEU A 148 18.83 -8.16 -0.11
CA LEU A 148 19.41 -7.26 -1.12
C LEU A 148 18.64 -7.36 -2.44
N VAL A 149 18.30 -6.21 -3.01
CA VAL A 149 17.61 -6.09 -4.30
C VAL A 149 18.47 -5.23 -5.21
N THR A 150 18.55 -5.61 -6.48
CA THR A 150 19.43 -4.98 -7.47
C THR A 150 18.78 -3.81 -8.21
N SER A 151 17.48 -3.60 -8.05
CA SER A 151 16.74 -2.62 -8.85
C SER A 151 15.64 -1.96 -8.03
N PHE A 152 15.63 -0.63 -8.04
CA PHE A 152 14.61 0.17 -7.36
C PHE A 152 14.01 1.21 -8.29
N ILE A 153 12.70 1.36 -8.18
CA ILE A 153 11.98 2.51 -8.69
C ILE A 153 11.43 3.24 -7.48
N VAL A 154 11.84 4.49 -7.32
CA VAL A 154 11.40 5.34 -6.22
C VAL A 154 10.51 6.43 -6.80
N VAL A 155 9.21 6.35 -6.48
CA VAL A 155 8.27 7.44 -6.76
C VAL A 155 8.18 8.29 -5.49
N LEU A 156 8.60 9.54 -5.58
CA LEU A 156 8.64 10.42 -4.43
C LEU A 156 7.25 10.96 -4.08
N PRO A 157 6.98 11.21 -2.79
CA PRO A 157 5.71 11.78 -2.34
C PRO A 157 5.60 13.25 -2.73
N ASP A 158 4.39 13.79 -2.58
CA ASP A 158 4.06 15.19 -2.88
C ASP A 158 4.61 16.20 -1.86
N ARG A 159 5.38 15.76 -0.86
CA ARG A 159 6.01 16.60 0.18
C ARG A 159 7.41 16.13 0.54
N MET A 160 8.29 17.08 0.84
CA MET A 160 9.66 16.79 1.26
C MET A 160 9.72 15.95 2.54
N PRO A 161 10.55 14.89 2.59
CA PRO A 161 10.87 14.21 3.84
C PRO A 161 11.61 15.10 4.84
N ASP A 162 11.46 14.76 6.12
CA ASP A 162 12.38 15.23 7.16
C ASP A 162 13.82 14.73 6.91
N SER A 163 14.81 15.59 7.18
CA SER A 163 16.23 15.35 6.85
C SER A 163 16.82 14.08 7.46
N ARG A 164 16.30 13.60 8.60
CA ARG A 164 16.74 12.35 9.23
C ARG A 164 16.24 11.13 8.47
N ALA A 165 14.96 11.12 8.11
CA ALA A 165 14.34 9.99 7.42
C ALA A 165 14.89 9.82 6.00
N MET A 166 15.17 10.94 5.33
CA MET A 166 15.86 10.96 4.04
C MET A 166 17.23 10.28 4.15
N ARG A 167 18.09 10.74 5.06
CA ARG A 167 19.44 10.16 5.29
C ARG A 167 19.41 8.65 5.54
N GLN A 168 18.50 8.16 6.37
CA GLN A 168 18.39 6.72 6.63
C GLN A 168 17.94 5.93 5.40
N THR A 169 17.10 6.53 4.56
CA THR A 169 16.69 5.94 3.29
C THR A 169 17.88 5.86 2.32
N LEU A 170 18.76 6.88 2.31
CA LEU A 170 19.98 6.86 1.50
C LEU A 170 20.89 5.71 1.91
N ILE A 171 21.13 5.55 3.21
CA ILE A 171 21.94 4.43 3.74
C ILE A 171 21.35 3.09 3.31
N GLY A 172 20.02 2.96 3.33
CA GLY A 172 19.31 1.77 2.85
C GLY A 172 19.55 1.51 1.36
N LEU A 173 19.33 2.51 0.51
CA LEU A 173 19.53 2.41 -0.94
C LEU A 173 20.99 2.09 -1.29
N GLU A 174 21.94 2.77 -0.66
CA GLU A 174 23.38 2.52 -0.85
C GLU A 174 23.74 1.08 -0.52
N ARG A 175 23.25 0.55 0.62
CA ARG A 175 23.48 -0.85 1.00
C ARG A 175 22.99 -1.82 -0.08
N HIS A 176 21.86 -1.54 -0.72
CA HIS A 176 21.32 -2.44 -1.73
C HIS A 176 22.04 -2.36 -3.07
N LEU A 177 22.54 -1.18 -3.43
CA LEU A 177 23.11 -0.87 -4.74
C LEU A 177 24.65 -0.91 -4.77
N GLN A 178 25.28 -1.24 -3.64
CA GLN A 178 26.74 -1.34 -3.49
C GLN A 178 27.40 -2.32 -4.47
N CYS A 179 26.69 -3.38 -4.88
CA CYS A 179 27.20 -4.40 -5.81
C CYS A 179 26.71 -4.17 -7.25
N GLY A 180 26.40 -2.92 -7.61
CA GLY A 180 25.76 -2.57 -8.87
C GLY A 180 24.23 -2.67 -8.81
N GLY A 181 23.59 -2.38 -9.95
CA GLY A 181 22.13 -2.39 -10.06
C GLY A 181 21.56 -1.18 -10.79
N ALA A 182 20.28 -0.91 -10.56
CA ALA A 182 19.54 0.18 -11.17
C ALA A 182 18.69 0.93 -10.14
N LEU A 183 18.69 2.26 -10.23
CA LEU A 183 17.86 3.13 -9.42
C LEU A 183 17.23 4.18 -10.33
N ALA A 184 15.90 4.26 -10.36
CA ALA A 184 15.18 5.32 -11.05
C ALA A 184 14.36 6.15 -10.06
N PHE A 185 14.54 7.47 -10.10
CA PHE A 185 13.71 8.43 -9.37
C PHE A 185 12.65 9.00 -10.28
N PHE A 186 11.40 8.93 -9.83
CA PHE A 186 10.25 9.52 -10.53
C PHE A 186 9.53 10.55 -9.64
N PRO A 187 9.12 11.67 -10.23
CA PRO A 187 8.18 12.57 -9.59
C PRO A 187 6.80 11.98 -9.44
N SER A 188 6.12 12.36 -8.35
CA SER A 188 4.66 12.27 -8.30
C SER A 188 4.05 13.09 -9.45
N PRO A 189 2.81 12.78 -9.87
CA PRO A 189 2.08 13.63 -10.82
C PRO A 189 2.11 15.09 -10.37
N TYR A 190 2.33 15.98 -11.33
CA TYR A 190 2.49 17.42 -11.11
C TYR A 190 1.15 18.07 -10.78
N GLU A 191 1.21 19.07 -9.90
CA GLU A 191 0.07 19.91 -9.50
C GLU A 191 0.49 21.36 -9.37
N ASP A 192 -0.24 22.28 -10.02
CA ASP A 192 0.00 23.72 -9.92
C ASP A 192 -0.06 24.21 -8.46
N SER A 193 -0.97 23.63 -7.67
CA SER A 193 -1.10 23.94 -6.24
C SER A 193 0.11 23.53 -5.38
N ASN A 194 1.06 22.78 -5.95
CA ASN A 194 2.23 22.24 -5.28
C ASN A 194 3.54 22.56 -6.01
N GLU A 195 3.53 23.48 -6.98
CA GLU A 195 4.66 23.78 -7.86
C GLU A 195 5.96 24.06 -7.09
N ALA A 196 5.90 24.89 -6.05
CA ALA A 196 7.07 25.28 -5.27
C ALA A 196 7.73 24.08 -4.55
N GLU A 197 6.92 23.22 -3.92
CA GLU A 197 7.40 22.03 -3.22
C GLU A 197 7.94 20.99 -4.21
N TRP A 198 7.26 20.87 -5.35
CA TRP A 198 7.65 19.97 -6.43
C TRP A 198 8.99 20.37 -7.06
N LYS A 199 9.21 21.68 -7.29
CA LYS A 199 10.50 22.22 -7.76
C LYS A 199 11.63 21.94 -6.78
N LYS A 200 11.40 22.27 -5.51
CA LYS A 200 12.36 22.00 -4.42
C LYS A 200 12.71 20.52 -4.31
N MET A 201 11.73 19.62 -4.48
CA MET A 201 11.99 18.18 -4.50
C MET A 201 12.91 17.80 -5.65
N GLY A 202 12.70 18.36 -6.84
CA GLY A 202 13.56 18.09 -7.98
C GLY A 202 15.01 18.55 -7.77
N GLU A 203 15.21 19.73 -7.17
CA GLU A 203 16.55 20.22 -6.80
C GLU A 203 17.25 19.24 -5.84
N VAL A 204 16.56 18.78 -4.80
CA VAL A 204 17.10 17.82 -3.83
C VAL A 204 17.40 16.45 -4.48
N CYS A 205 16.56 16.01 -5.42
CA CYS A 205 16.82 14.78 -6.17
C CYS A 205 18.07 14.89 -7.04
N SER A 206 18.23 16.02 -7.72
CA SER A 206 19.41 16.30 -8.54
C SER A 206 20.68 16.28 -7.69
N GLU A 207 20.68 16.99 -6.55
CA GLU A 207 21.79 16.94 -5.59
C GLU A 207 22.05 15.52 -5.08
N PHE A 208 20.99 14.76 -4.81
CA PHE A 208 21.10 13.39 -4.33
C PHE A 208 21.73 12.45 -5.37
N VAL A 209 21.28 12.53 -6.62
CA VAL A 209 21.84 11.73 -7.71
C VAL A 209 23.30 12.11 -7.93
N ASN A 210 23.63 13.40 -7.95
CA ASN A 210 25.02 13.87 -8.05
C ASN A 210 25.90 13.36 -6.89
N TYR A 211 25.35 13.27 -5.68
CA TYR A 211 26.04 12.71 -4.52
C TYR A 211 26.29 11.20 -4.65
N LEU A 212 25.33 10.43 -5.18
CA LEU A 212 25.49 9.00 -5.41
C LEU A 212 26.48 8.70 -6.55
N THR A 213 26.33 9.38 -7.68
CA THR A 213 27.10 9.12 -8.91
C THR A 213 28.43 9.87 -8.98
N GLY A 214 28.76 10.63 -7.93
CA GLY A 214 29.99 11.40 -7.85
C GLY A 214 31.24 10.53 -8.06
N PRO A 215 32.26 11.02 -8.79
CA PRO A 215 33.41 10.22 -9.22
C PRO A 215 34.25 9.65 -8.06
N THR A 216 34.16 10.26 -6.88
CA THR A 216 34.89 9.81 -5.68
C THR A 216 34.22 8.65 -4.95
N ARG A 217 32.97 8.33 -5.28
CA ARG A 217 32.15 7.34 -4.56
C ARG A 217 32.22 5.95 -5.18
N ASN A 218 32.69 5.83 -6.42
CA ASN A 218 32.80 4.56 -7.17
C ASN A 218 31.50 3.74 -7.11
N PHE A 219 30.35 4.41 -7.22
CA PHE A 219 29.05 3.76 -7.15
C PHE A 219 28.75 3.08 -8.49
N GLU A 220 28.71 1.74 -8.52
CA GLU A 220 28.56 0.97 -9.76
C GLU A 220 27.13 0.91 -10.30
N ALA A 221 26.13 1.27 -9.49
CA ALA A 221 24.73 1.21 -9.92
C ALA A 221 24.38 2.34 -10.90
N ILE A 222 23.55 2.01 -11.89
CA ILE A 222 23.00 2.97 -12.83
C ILE A 222 21.90 3.76 -12.11
N VAL A 223 22.08 5.07 -11.97
CA VAL A 223 21.09 5.97 -11.37
C VAL A 223 20.49 6.86 -12.46
N ARG A 224 19.16 6.87 -12.57
CA ARG A 224 18.40 7.77 -13.46
C ARG A 224 17.53 8.72 -12.65
N ASP A 225 17.66 10.00 -12.95
CA ASP A 225 16.85 11.07 -12.37
C ASP A 225 15.83 11.58 -13.39
N HIS A 226 14.55 11.23 -13.20
CA HIS A 226 13.46 11.77 -14.02
C HIS A 226 12.82 13.04 -13.41
N TYR A 227 13.34 13.56 -12.30
CA TYR A 227 12.95 14.89 -11.79
C TYR A 227 13.65 16.02 -12.56
N SER A 228 14.94 15.89 -12.87
CA SER A 228 15.66 16.93 -13.61
C SER A 228 15.06 17.16 -15.01
N ASP A 229 14.66 16.08 -15.69
CA ASP A 229 13.99 16.12 -17.01
C ASP A 229 12.77 17.06 -17.03
N VAL A 230 11.98 17.02 -15.94
CA VAL A 230 10.73 17.77 -15.82
C VAL A 230 10.91 19.18 -15.26
N LEU A 231 12.03 19.47 -14.59
CA LEU A 231 12.38 20.83 -14.16
C LEU A 231 12.78 21.72 -15.34
N GLU A 232 13.52 21.15 -16.29
CA GLU A 232 14.03 21.91 -17.45
C GLU A 232 13.00 21.96 -18.58
N LYS A 233 12.55 20.78 -19.05
CA LYS A 233 11.57 20.66 -20.13
C LYS A 233 11.10 19.22 -20.28
N ALA A 234 9.96 18.87 -19.67
CA ALA A 234 9.40 17.54 -19.86
C ALA A 234 8.49 17.41 -21.08
N PRO A 235 8.54 16.26 -21.79
CA PRO A 235 7.55 15.93 -22.78
C PRO A 235 6.18 15.64 -22.13
N TYR A 236 5.10 15.90 -22.85
CA TYR A 236 3.74 15.56 -22.40
C TYR A 236 3.54 14.06 -22.09
N THR A 237 4.43 13.22 -22.62
CA THR A 237 4.45 11.77 -22.38
C THR A 237 5.07 11.38 -21.05
N HIS A 238 5.72 12.30 -20.34
CA HIS A 238 6.37 12.04 -19.07
C HIS A 238 5.33 11.67 -17.99
N PRO A 239 5.62 10.67 -17.12
CA PRO A 239 4.68 10.24 -16.07
C PRO A 239 4.21 11.38 -15.15
N ALA A 240 5.07 12.36 -14.88
CA ALA A 240 4.73 13.54 -14.06
C ALA A 240 3.59 14.38 -14.65
N LEU A 241 3.53 14.49 -15.98
CA LEU A 241 2.62 15.40 -16.69
C LEU A 241 1.45 14.67 -17.35
N CYS A 242 1.44 13.33 -17.33
CA CYS A 242 0.46 12.54 -18.07
C CYS A 242 -0.99 12.68 -17.59
N LEU A 243 -1.20 13.28 -16.41
CA LEU A 243 -2.52 13.50 -15.83
C LEU A 243 -3.00 14.97 -15.93
N GLY A 244 -2.21 15.85 -16.56
CA GLY A 244 -2.47 17.29 -16.59
C GLY A 244 -1.93 18.03 -15.37
N ALA A 245 -2.26 19.33 -15.26
CA ALA A 245 -1.69 20.24 -14.26
C ALA A 245 -2.44 20.28 -12.91
N ASP A 246 -3.67 19.75 -12.85
CA ASP A 246 -4.42 19.60 -11.60
C ASP A 246 -5.27 18.31 -11.59
N PRO A 247 -4.63 17.14 -11.50
CA PRO A 247 -5.32 15.86 -11.60
C PRO A 247 -6.20 15.51 -10.40
N ARG A 248 -6.04 16.18 -9.25
CA ARG A 248 -6.77 15.88 -8.00
C ARG A 248 -7.68 17.04 -7.62
N PHE A 249 -8.98 16.91 -7.88
CA PHE A 249 -9.95 17.90 -7.40
C PHE A 249 -9.87 18.02 -5.87
N LYS A 250 -9.49 19.21 -5.38
CA LYS A 250 -9.33 19.52 -3.95
C LYS A 250 -8.44 18.52 -3.19
N ARG A 251 -7.37 18.02 -3.82
CA ARG A 251 -6.46 17.00 -3.24
C ARG A 251 -7.14 15.68 -2.86
N SER A 252 -8.23 15.33 -3.55
CA SER A 252 -8.81 13.99 -3.46
C SER A 252 -7.80 12.92 -3.91
N PRO A 253 -7.81 11.70 -3.34
CA PRO A 253 -6.93 10.63 -3.78
C PRO A 253 -7.05 10.36 -5.29
N PHE A 254 -5.96 9.95 -5.92
CA PHE A 254 -5.99 9.54 -7.33
C PHE A 254 -7.00 8.41 -7.54
N MET A 255 -7.82 8.55 -8.58
CA MET A 255 -8.68 7.47 -9.03
C MET A 255 -7.84 6.34 -9.60
N GLY A 256 -8.35 5.11 -9.54
CA GLY A 256 -7.63 3.93 -10.05
C GLY A 256 -7.14 4.11 -11.50
N ARG A 257 -7.91 4.80 -12.36
CA ARG A 257 -7.53 5.05 -13.76
C ARG A 257 -6.35 5.99 -13.91
N GLN A 258 -6.23 6.96 -13.01
CA GLN A 258 -5.11 7.89 -12.97
C GLN A 258 -3.84 7.19 -12.50
N ILE A 259 -3.96 6.34 -11.48
CA ILE A 259 -2.86 5.51 -11.00
C ILE A 259 -2.39 4.58 -12.10
N LEU A 260 -3.30 3.88 -12.80
CA LEU A 260 -2.94 2.97 -13.87
C LEU A 260 -2.21 3.69 -15.01
N LEU A 261 -2.74 4.83 -15.46
CA LEU A 261 -2.12 5.62 -16.51
C LEU A 261 -0.70 6.08 -16.12
N PHE A 262 -0.53 6.54 -14.88
CA PHE A 262 0.78 6.91 -14.36
C PHE A 262 1.77 5.72 -14.36
N LEU A 263 1.33 4.57 -13.86
CA LEU A 263 2.16 3.35 -13.78
C LEU A 263 2.54 2.82 -15.17
N GLU A 264 1.62 2.84 -16.14
CA GLU A 264 1.91 2.45 -17.52
C GLU A 264 2.92 3.40 -18.19
N LYS A 265 2.79 4.71 -17.95
CA LYS A 265 3.79 5.68 -18.45
C LYS A 265 5.14 5.45 -17.81
N LEU A 266 5.19 5.25 -16.50
CA LEU A 266 6.42 4.95 -15.76
C LEU A 266 7.09 3.67 -16.31
N ARG A 267 6.31 2.62 -16.56
CA ARG A 267 6.81 1.37 -17.17
C ARG A 267 7.48 1.62 -18.52
N LEU A 268 6.85 2.41 -19.39
CA LEU A 268 7.41 2.73 -20.69
C LEU A 268 8.68 3.59 -20.58
N THR A 269 8.72 4.52 -19.62
CA THR A 269 9.87 5.40 -19.40
C THR A 269 11.10 4.65 -18.86
N VAL A 270 10.88 3.64 -18.03
CA VAL A 270 11.97 2.86 -17.39
C VAL A 270 12.33 1.59 -18.15
N ASP A 271 11.72 1.31 -19.31
CA ASP A 271 11.82 0.02 -20.01
C ASP A 271 13.27 -0.33 -20.42
N ASP A 272 14.14 0.65 -20.63
CA ASP A 272 15.55 0.44 -20.94
C ASP A 272 16.42 0.15 -19.69
N LEU A 273 15.88 0.41 -18.50
CA LEU A 273 16.56 0.20 -17.22
C LEU A 273 15.98 -0.99 -16.44
N ILE A 274 14.66 -1.10 -16.33
CA ILE A 274 13.93 -2.12 -15.56
C ILE A 274 12.73 -2.61 -16.37
N LYS A 275 12.68 -3.90 -16.67
CA LYS A 275 11.52 -4.53 -17.33
C LYS A 275 10.41 -4.78 -16.32
N LEU A 276 9.32 -4.02 -16.43
CA LEU A 276 8.09 -4.26 -15.67
C LEU A 276 7.05 -4.94 -16.56
N CYS A 277 6.27 -5.85 -15.99
CA CYS A 277 5.07 -6.37 -16.64
C CYS A 277 4.03 -5.25 -16.81
N PRO A 278 3.14 -5.37 -17.81
CA PRO A 278 1.97 -4.50 -17.90
C PRO A 278 1.18 -4.48 -16.60
N PHE A 279 0.68 -3.31 -16.25
CA PHE A 279 -0.24 -3.12 -15.15
C PHE A 279 -1.66 -3.31 -15.68
N ASP A 280 -2.43 -4.16 -15.01
CA ASP A 280 -3.84 -4.35 -15.31
C ASP A 280 -4.68 -3.90 -14.13
N PHE A 281 -5.87 -3.36 -14.41
CA PHE A 281 -6.93 -3.38 -13.42
C PHE A 281 -7.27 -4.82 -13.12
N SER A 282 -7.14 -5.24 -11.87
CA SER A 282 -7.87 -6.42 -11.39
C SER A 282 -9.36 -6.07 -11.43
N SER A 283 -10.03 -6.46 -12.51
CA SER A 283 -11.48 -6.37 -12.71
C SER A 283 -12.26 -7.24 -11.72
#